data_AF-A0A2N1UYK5-F1
#
_entry.id   AF-A0A2N1UYK5-F1
#
_cell.length_a   1.000
_cell.length_b   1.000
_cell.length_c   1.000
_cell.angle_alpha   90.00
_cell.angle_beta   90.00
_cell.angle_gamma   90.00
#
_symmetry.space_group_name_H-M   'P 1'
#
loop_
_entity.id
_entity.type
_entity.pdbx_description
1 polymer ?
#
loop_
_entity_poly.entity_id
_entity_poly.type
_entity_poly.pdbx_seq_one_letter_code
_entity_poly.pdbx_strand_id
1 'polypeptide(L)'
;MPLIQRLRTMGVLEGYSYLFLLLIAMPLKYFAHQPLAVQIGGWFHGLFFVLFTAFLILATRKYGWSLFQFGLAFASAFIPFGTFVLDRKLKQIEFPAD
;
A
#
# COMPACT_ATOMS: atom_id res chain seq x y z
N MET A 1 8.63 8.11 -14.34
CA MET A 1 8.07 8.17 -12.98
C MET A 1 9.18 8.06 -11.94
N PRO A 2 9.41 9.12 -11.15
CA PRO A 2 10.32 9.12 -10.00
C PRO A 2 10.00 8.01 -8.98
N LEU A 3 10.98 7.67 -8.14
CA LEU A 3 10.85 6.57 -7.18
C LEU A 3 9.73 6.82 -6.14
N ILE A 4 9.62 8.05 -5.63
CA ILE A 4 8.55 8.44 -4.71
C ILE A 4 7.18 8.30 -5.37
N GLN A 5 7.04 8.71 -6.63
CA GLN A 5 5.79 8.56 -7.38
C GLN A 5 5.39 7.08 -7.54
N ARG A 6 6.36 6.18 -7.78
CA ARG A 6 6.09 4.72 -7.85
C ARG A 6 5.67 4.16 -6.49
N LEU A 7 6.35 4.54 -5.42
CA LEU A 7 6.00 4.16 -4.04
C LEU A 7 4.58 4.61 -3.69
N ARG A 8 4.24 5.87 -3.99
CA ARG A 8 2.91 6.45 -3.81
C ARG A 8 1.84 5.68 -4.60
N THR A 9 2.10 5.44 -5.87
CA THR A 9 1.18 4.68 -6.75
C THR A 9 0.92 3.28 -6.20
N MET A 10 1.97 2.54 -5.83
CA MET A 10 1.80 1.19 -5.26
C MET A 10 1.13 1.23 -3.89
N GLY A 11 1.41 2.22 -3.05
CA GLY A 11 0.74 2.39 -1.76
C GLY A 11 -0.76 2.66 -1.90
N VAL A 12 -1.15 3.49 -2.87
CA VAL A 12 -2.57 3.74 -3.15
C VAL A 12 -3.28 2.50 -3.70
N LEU A 13 -2.64 1.75 -4.62
CA LEU A 13 -3.18 0.48 -5.13
C LEU A 13 -3.33 -0.58 -4.04
N GLU A 14 -2.31 -0.71 -3.18
CA GLU A 14 -2.33 -1.55 -1.99
C GLU A 14 -3.53 -1.16 -1.11
N GLY A 15 -3.69 0.12 -0.78
CA GLY A 15 -4.77 0.61 0.07
C GLY A 15 -6.15 0.34 -0.52
N TYR A 16 -6.34 0.56 -1.83
CA TYR A 16 -7.60 0.22 -2.50
C TYR A 16 -7.87 -1.29 -2.51
N SER A 17 -6.86 -2.12 -2.77
CA SER A 17 -7.01 -3.57 -2.74
C SER A 17 -7.35 -4.09 -1.33
N TYR A 18 -6.81 -3.45 -0.29
CA TYR A 18 -7.11 -3.80 1.09
C TYR A 18 -8.54 -3.40 1.47
N LEU A 19 -8.98 -2.18 1.10
CA LEU A 19 -10.36 -1.73 1.29
C LEU A 19 -11.35 -2.60 0.52
N PHE A 20 -11.03 -2.99 -0.72
CA PHE A 20 -11.83 -3.93 -1.49
C PHE A 20 -11.99 -5.28 -0.75
N LEU A 21 -10.89 -5.82 -0.22
CA LEU A 21 -10.93 -7.07 0.54
C LEU A 21 -11.83 -6.94 1.77
N LEU A 22 -11.68 -5.87 2.54
CA LEU A 22 -12.43 -5.68 3.79
C LEU A 22 -13.91 -5.36 3.56
N LEU A 23 -14.23 -4.46 2.62
CA LEU A 23 -15.57 -3.91 2.45
C LEU A 23 -16.43 -4.67 1.43
N ILE A 24 -15.80 -5.43 0.52
CA ILE A 24 -16.52 -6.14 -0.55
C ILE A 24 -16.28 -7.64 -0.45
N ALA A 25 -15.02 -8.07 -0.51
CA ALA A 25 -14.72 -9.50 -0.60
C ALA A 25 -15.11 -10.27 0.67
N MET A 26 -14.84 -9.72 1.85
CA MET A 26 -15.20 -10.34 3.13
C MET A 26 -16.72 -10.41 3.33
N PRO A 27 -17.51 -9.34 3.13
CA PRO A 27 -18.97 -9.44 3.13
C PRO A 27 -19.49 -10.48 2.12
N LEU A 28 -18.96 -10.52 0.90
CA LEU A 28 -19.39 -11.50 -0.09
C LEU A 28 -19.10 -12.94 0.36
N LYS A 29 -17.94 -13.18 0.98
CA LYS A 29 -17.57 -14.48 1.54
C LYS A 29 -18.52 -14.93 2.65
N TYR A 30 -18.89 -14.04 3.57
CA TYR A 30 -19.68 -14.41 4.76
C TYR A 30 -21.20 -14.36 4.51
N PHE A 31 -21.71 -13.38 3.77
CA PHE A 31 -23.15 -13.22 3.54
C PHE A 31 -23.67 -13.97 2.30
N ALA A 32 -22.86 -14.10 1.26
CA ALA A 32 -23.24 -14.74 0.00
C ALA A 32 -22.52 -16.08 -0.25
N HIS A 33 -21.72 -16.55 0.73
CA HIS A 33 -20.94 -17.79 0.65
C HIS A 33 -20.06 -17.90 -0.62
N GLN A 34 -19.61 -16.76 -1.17
CA GLN A 34 -18.80 -16.71 -2.38
C GLN A 34 -17.35 -16.28 -2.05
N PRO A 35 -16.41 -17.22 -1.84
CA PRO A 35 -15.02 -16.94 -1.50
C PRO A 35 -14.12 -16.49 -2.68
N LEU A 36 -14.56 -16.60 -3.93
CA LEU A 36 -13.77 -16.32 -5.13
C LEU A 36 -13.23 -14.89 -5.16
N ALA A 37 -14.02 -13.91 -4.72
CA ALA A 37 -13.58 -12.52 -4.65
C ALA A 37 -12.43 -12.32 -3.65
N VAL A 38 -12.41 -13.08 -2.55
CA VAL A 38 -11.32 -13.06 -1.56
C VAL A 38 -10.07 -13.71 -2.15
N GLN A 39 -10.23 -14.81 -2.90
CA GLN A 39 -9.10 -15.47 -3.55
C GLN A 39 -8.44 -14.55 -4.58
N ILE A 40 -9.21 -14.02 -5.52
CA ILE A 40 -8.69 -13.14 -6.58
C ILE A 40 -8.17 -11.83 -5.98
N GLY A 41 -8.95 -11.18 -5.12
CA GLY A 41 -8.55 -9.95 -4.45
C GLY A 41 -7.31 -10.14 -3.58
N GLY A 42 -7.18 -11.29 -2.91
CA GLY A 42 -6.04 -11.63 -2.08
C GLY A 42 -4.75 -11.75 -2.87
N TRP A 43 -4.79 -12.36 -4.07
CA TRP A 43 -3.64 -12.41 -4.96
C TRP A 43 -3.18 -11.02 -5.41
N PHE A 44 -4.11 -10.16 -5.83
CA PHE A 44 -3.78 -8.79 -6.23
C PHE A 44 -3.24 -7.96 -5.07
N HIS A 45 -3.87 -8.06 -3.89
CA HIS A 45 -3.41 -7.37 -2.70
C HIS A 45 -2.00 -7.82 -2.30
N GLY A 46 -1.73 -9.12 -2.29
CA GLY A 46 -0.38 -9.65 -2.02
C GLY A 46 0.67 -9.15 -3.01
N LEU A 47 0.33 -9.11 -4.31
CA LEU A 47 1.21 -8.54 -5.32
C LEU A 47 1.51 -7.06 -5.06
N PHE A 48 0.49 -6.25 -4.80
CA PHE A 48 0.67 -4.82 -4.52
C PHE A 48 1.45 -4.59 -3.23
N PHE A 49 1.25 -5.39 -2.20
CA PHE A 49 2.00 -5.33 -0.96
C PHE A 49 3.50 -5.60 -1.17
N VAL A 50 3.85 -6.62 -1.96
CA VAL A 50 5.25 -6.92 -2.30
C VAL A 50 5.87 -5.78 -3.10
N LEU A 51 5.16 -5.26 -4.12
CA LEU A 51 5.65 -4.13 -4.92
C LEU A 51 5.82 -2.86 -4.09
N PHE A 52 4.84 -2.54 -3.23
CA PHE A 52 4.91 -1.44 -2.28
C PHE A 52 6.13 -1.56 -1.38
N THR A 53 6.33 -2.73 -0.77
CA THR A 53 7.47 -2.99 0.13
C THR A 53 8.80 -2.89 -0.60
N ALA A 54 8.90 -3.40 -1.84
CA ALA A 54 10.10 -3.27 -2.65
C ALA A 54 10.44 -1.80 -2.94
N PHE A 55 9.47 -0.98 -3.37
CA PHE A 55 9.70 0.44 -3.57
C PHE A 55 9.98 1.19 -2.28
N LEU A 56 9.39 0.78 -1.15
CA LEU A 56 9.66 1.35 0.15
C LEU A 56 11.12 1.12 0.55
N ILE A 57 11.63 -0.10 0.42
CA ILE A 57 13.05 -0.42 0.68
C ILE A 57 13.96 0.43 -0.21
N LEU A 58 13.66 0.53 -1.51
CA LEU A 58 14.44 1.35 -2.44
C LEU A 58 14.42 2.84 -2.04
N ALA A 59 13.26 3.37 -1.67
CA ALA A 59 13.11 4.77 -1.25
C ALA A 59 13.85 5.03 0.06
N THR A 60 13.74 4.12 1.04
CA THR A 60 14.46 4.21 2.31
C THR A 60 15.97 4.29 2.08
N ARG A 61 16.52 3.46 1.17
CA ARG A 61 17.95 3.50 0.84
C ARG A 61 18.35 4.75 0.06
N LYS A 62 17.55 5.18 -0.91
CA LYS A 62 17.85 6.35 -1.76
C LYS A 62 17.80 7.67 -0.99
N TYR A 63 16.82 7.83 -0.10
CA TYR A 63 16.58 9.07 0.63
C TYR A 63 17.10 9.03 2.08
N GLY A 64 17.81 7.97 2.47
CA GLY A 64 18.41 7.84 3.79
C GLY A 64 17.40 7.81 4.94
N TRP A 65 16.21 7.27 4.71
CA TRP A 65 15.18 7.21 5.77
C TRP A 65 15.61 6.29 6.91
N SER A 66 15.27 6.67 8.13
CA SER A 66 15.59 5.86 9.31
C SER A 66 14.75 4.57 9.35
N LEU A 67 15.22 3.58 10.10
CA LEU A 67 14.48 2.33 10.32
C LEU A 67 13.09 2.59 10.94
N PHE A 68 12.97 3.63 11.76
CA PHE A 68 11.70 4.06 12.32
C PHE A 68 10.73 4.57 11.24
N GLN A 69 11.20 5.39 10.31
CA GLN A 69 10.40 5.88 9.19
C GLN A 69 9.97 4.73 8.26
N PHE A 70 10.88 3.79 7.98
CA PHE A 70 10.56 2.56 7.27
C PHE A 70 9.46 1.78 8.00
N GLY A 71 9.62 1.55 9.30
CA GLY A 71 8.64 0.83 10.12
C GLY A 71 7.26 1.49 10.11
N LEU A 72 7.20 2.82 10.23
CA LEU A 72 5.93 3.56 10.16
C LEU A 72 5.26 3.42 8.79
N ALA A 73 6.02 3.54 7.71
CA ALA A 73 5.51 3.40 6.35
C ALA A 73 5.08 1.96 6.05
N PHE A 74 5.83 0.97 6.50
CA PHE A 74 5.49 -0.45 6.37
C PHE A 74 4.23 -0.81 7.16
N ALA A 75 4.13 -0.35 8.42
CA ALA A 75 2.96 -0.54 9.26
C ALA A 75 1.67 0.06 8.63
N SER A 76 1.82 1.11 7.82
CA SER A 76 0.69 1.77 7.18
C SER A 76 -0.08 0.87 6.19
N ALA A 77 0.54 -0.19 5.66
CA ALA A 77 -0.14 -1.18 4.81
C ALA A 77 -1.07 -2.12 5.58
N PHE A 78 -0.89 -2.27 6.90
CA PHE A 78 -1.74 -3.15 7.71
C PHE A 78 -2.94 -2.43 8.33
N ILE A 79 -2.94 -1.10 8.30
CA ILE A 79 -3.98 -0.27 8.90
C ILE A 79 -4.91 0.20 7.77
N PRO A 80 -6.23 0.00 7.87
CA PRO A 80 -7.16 0.58 6.92
C PRO A 80 -6.92 2.09 6.77
N PHE A 81 -6.82 2.55 5.53
CA PHE A 81 -6.48 3.93 5.17
C PHE A 81 -5.03 4.39 5.47
N GLY A 82 -4.18 3.55 6.06
CA GLY A 82 -2.82 3.92 6.46
C GLY A 82 -1.94 4.35 5.27
N THR A 83 -1.98 3.60 4.17
CA THR A 83 -1.23 3.95 2.94
C THR A 83 -1.68 5.24 2.27
N PHE A 84 -2.94 5.66 2.45
CA PHE A 84 -3.41 6.96 1.98
C PHE A 84 -2.88 8.13 2.83
N VAL A 85 -2.72 7.92 4.14
CA VAL A 85 -2.06 8.89 5.02
C VAL A 85 -0.58 9.00 4.67
N LEU A 86 0.08 7.87 4.40
CA LEU A 86 1.46 7.84 3.90
C LEU A 86 1.57 8.60 2.58
N ASP A 87 0.68 8.36 1.61
CA ASP A 87 0.67 9.06 0.32
C ASP A 87 0.65 10.59 0.47
N ARG A 88 -0.21 11.11 1.36
CA ARG A 88 -0.28 12.56 1.63
C ARG A 88 1.04 13.12 2.16
N LYS A 89 1.75 12.37 3.00
CA LYS A 89 3.09 12.75 3.50
C LYS A 89 4.14 12.68 2.41
N LEU A 90 4.14 11.61 1.61
CA LEU A 90 5.10 11.43 0.52
C LEU A 90 4.93 12.45 -0.61
N LYS A 91 3.70 12.89 -0.86
CA LYS A 91 3.39 13.94 -1.82
C LYS A 91 4.15 15.25 -1.51
N GLN A 92 4.37 15.56 -0.22
CA GLN A 92 5.15 16.73 0.20
C GLN A 92 6.65 16.57 -0.06
N ILE A 93 7.16 15.34 -0.24
CA ILE A 93 8.56 15.03 -0.54
C ILE A 93 8.81 14.97 -2.06
N GLU A 94 7.77 14.62 -2.84
CA GLU A 94 7.84 14.60 -4.30
C GLU A 94 8.04 15.99 -4.91
N PHE A 95 7.29 17.00 -4.45
CA PHE A 95 7.39 18.36 -4.99
C PHE A 95 8.71 19.12 -4.71
N PRO A 96 9.43 18.92 -3.59
CA PRO A 96 10.71 19.60 -3.35
C PRO A 96 11.95 18.85 -3.90
N ALA A 97 11.81 17.62 -4.40
CA ALA A 97 12.94 16.78 -4.82
C ALA A 97 13.11 16.67 -6.35
N ASP A 98 12.28 17.39 -7.12
CA ASP A 98 12.30 17.46 -8.57
C ASP A 98 12.63 18.89 -9.06
#